data_AF-A0A6A6KYB4-F1
#
_entry.id   AF-A0A6A6KYB4-F1
#
_cell.length_a   1.000
_cell.length_b   1.000
_cell.length_c   1.000
_cell.angle_alpha   90.00
_cell.angle_beta   90.00
_cell.angle_gamma   90.00
#
_symmetry.space_group_name_H-M   'P 1'
#
loop_
_entity.id
_entity.type
_entity.pdbx_description
1 polymer ?
#
loop_
_entity_poly.entity_id
_entity_poly.type
_entity_poly.pdbx_seq_one_letter_code
_entity_poly.pdbx_strand_id
1 'polypeptide(L)'
;MTSPQLASLQDLANRGSWHSILDKVRRARSHYLLNTPYDHLIYLACNVLGLAKLRRFKDAITELDSVDDFDCHHYRYETYSKIYPNRSGFVVPFSLRWLHALIPIKSGNHQEGLDRFYMLLDFVRGKLKEKQDHDILIKMWRKREVFVMNLIISEHLGNKEFGVCLDLIKDLFSRGNLDPVLLSKLGYIQMQIGDLEGAKRSFDKVEKLLNERNVREYEECIERDPMDVVAINNKALCLMYLRALSDSIKVLRIRLSEYPLWL
;
A
#
# COMPACT_ATOMS: atom_id res chain seq x y z
N MET A 1 -8.32 -10.00 -17.80
CA MET A 1 -8.98 -11.17 -17.18
C MET A 1 -7.92 -11.93 -16.40
N THR A 2 -8.06 -12.00 -15.08
CA THR A 2 -7.20 -12.83 -14.22
C THR A 2 -7.49 -14.30 -14.51
N SER A 3 -6.45 -15.13 -14.67
CA SER A 3 -6.65 -16.56 -14.91
C SER A 3 -7.39 -17.19 -13.71
N PRO A 4 -8.30 -18.16 -13.90
CA PRO A 4 -9.03 -18.80 -12.80
C PRO A 4 -8.11 -19.38 -11.72
N GLN A 5 -6.92 -19.82 -12.13
CA GLN A 5 -5.90 -20.34 -11.22
C GLN A 5 -5.32 -19.25 -10.30
N LEU A 6 -5.12 -18.03 -10.80
CA LEU A 6 -4.63 -16.90 -10.03
C LEU A 6 -5.68 -16.40 -9.02
N ALA A 7 -6.96 -16.38 -9.42
CA ALA A 7 -8.07 -16.04 -8.52
C ALA A 7 -8.12 -17.01 -7.31
N SER A 8 -7.87 -18.30 -7.55
CA SER A 8 -7.77 -19.28 -6.47
C SER A 8 -6.56 -19.06 -5.54
N LEU A 9 -5.39 -18.67 -6.07
CA LEU A 9 -4.24 -18.32 -5.22
C LEU A 9 -4.53 -17.10 -4.36
N GLN A 10 -5.23 -16.11 -4.91
CA GLN A 10 -5.65 -14.91 -4.19
C GLN A 10 -6.66 -15.25 -3.06
N ASP A 11 -7.64 -16.11 -3.31
CA ASP A 11 -8.58 -16.57 -2.29
C ASP A 11 -7.87 -17.31 -1.15
N LEU A 12 -6.93 -18.21 -1.46
CA LEU A 12 -6.11 -18.87 -0.44
C LEU A 12 -5.29 -17.87 0.38
N ALA A 13 -4.73 -16.83 -0.27
CA ALA A 13 -3.96 -15.80 0.41
C ALA A 13 -4.84 -14.95 1.35
N ASN A 14 -6.06 -14.61 0.92
CA ASN A 14 -7.04 -13.87 1.73
C ASN A 14 -7.47 -14.65 2.97
N ARG A 15 -7.50 -16.00 2.90
CA ARG A 15 -7.80 -16.89 4.03
C ARG A 15 -6.58 -17.21 4.90
N GLY A 16 -5.39 -16.74 4.52
CA GLY A 16 -4.14 -17.06 5.23
C GLY A 16 -3.69 -18.51 5.07
N SER A 17 -4.17 -19.23 4.06
CA SER A 17 -3.87 -20.65 3.81
C SER A 17 -2.52 -20.82 3.09
N TRP A 18 -1.43 -20.41 3.75
CA TRP A 18 -0.09 -20.33 3.14
C TRP A 18 0.48 -21.70 2.74
N HIS A 19 0.26 -22.75 3.53
CA HIS A 19 0.67 -24.12 3.15
C HIS A 19 -0.01 -24.58 1.84
N SER A 20 -1.32 -24.32 1.70
CA SER A 20 -2.07 -24.65 0.50
C SER A 20 -1.57 -23.88 -0.73
N ILE A 21 -1.10 -22.65 -0.56
CA ILE A 21 -0.43 -21.89 -1.62
C ILE A 21 0.85 -22.60 -2.06
N LEU A 22 1.72 -22.99 -1.11
CA LEU A 22 2.97 -23.70 -1.45
C LEU A 22 2.70 -25.01 -2.19
N ASP A 23 1.73 -25.79 -1.74
CA ASP A 23 1.36 -27.05 -2.39
C ASP A 23 0.78 -26.82 -3.79
N LYS A 24 -0.05 -25.78 -3.96
CA LYS A 24 -0.60 -25.40 -5.26
C LYS A 24 0.48 -24.95 -6.23
N VAL A 25 1.45 -24.14 -5.77
CA VAL A 25 2.59 -23.73 -6.59
C VAL A 25 3.44 -24.94 -6.98
N ARG A 26 3.74 -25.83 -6.02
CA ARG A 26 4.50 -27.06 -6.28
C ARG A 26 3.81 -27.92 -7.35
N ARG A 27 2.50 -28.17 -7.22
CA ARG A 27 1.71 -28.93 -8.21
C ARG A 27 1.71 -28.25 -9.58
N ALA A 28 1.54 -26.93 -9.64
CA ALA A 28 1.55 -26.21 -10.91
C ALA A 28 2.91 -26.33 -11.63
N ARG A 29 4.02 -26.29 -10.89
CA ARG A 29 5.37 -26.52 -11.41
C ARG A 29 5.55 -27.98 -11.87
N SER A 30 5.19 -28.96 -11.05
CA SER A 30 5.36 -30.40 -11.35
C SER A 30 4.51 -30.90 -12.53
N HIS A 31 3.33 -30.29 -12.75
CA HIS A 31 2.44 -30.64 -13.85
C HIS A 31 2.60 -29.73 -15.08
N TYR A 32 3.66 -28.90 -15.14
CA TYR A 32 3.93 -27.99 -16.25
C TYR A 32 2.73 -27.11 -16.64
N LEU A 33 1.96 -26.64 -15.65
CA LEU A 33 0.76 -25.82 -15.87
C LEU A 33 1.07 -24.34 -16.13
N LEU A 34 2.34 -23.94 -15.95
CA LEU A 34 2.82 -22.58 -16.15
C LEU A 34 3.34 -22.46 -17.58
N ASN A 35 2.63 -21.70 -18.41
CA ASN A 35 2.88 -21.65 -19.85
C ASN A 35 3.56 -20.35 -20.30
N THR A 36 3.56 -19.32 -19.46
CA THR A 36 4.07 -18.00 -19.82
C THR A 36 5.09 -17.49 -18.80
N PRO A 37 6.07 -16.67 -19.20
CA PRO A 37 7.04 -16.08 -18.27
C PRO A 37 6.38 -15.35 -17.11
N TYR A 38 5.27 -14.64 -17.37
CA TYR A 38 4.48 -13.98 -16.33
C TYR A 38 3.90 -14.99 -15.31
N ASP A 39 3.40 -16.14 -15.76
CA ASP A 39 2.85 -17.17 -14.87
C ASP A 39 3.93 -17.73 -13.94
N HIS A 40 5.14 -17.98 -14.46
CA HIS A 40 6.26 -18.41 -13.63
C HIS A 40 6.59 -17.37 -12.54
N LEU A 41 6.67 -16.10 -12.91
CA LEU A 41 7.03 -15.02 -11.99
C LEU A 41 5.94 -14.73 -10.94
N ILE A 42 4.66 -14.79 -11.31
CA ILE A 42 3.57 -14.57 -10.35
C ILE A 42 3.45 -15.73 -9.36
N TYR A 43 3.63 -16.98 -9.83
CA TYR A 43 3.67 -18.15 -8.94
C TYR A 43 4.88 -18.13 -8.03
N LEU A 44 6.05 -17.69 -8.52
CA LEU A 44 7.22 -17.44 -7.68
C LEU A 44 6.92 -16.40 -6.59
N ALA A 45 6.28 -15.28 -6.94
CA ALA A 45 5.88 -14.26 -5.96
C ALA A 45 4.94 -14.83 -4.89
N CYS A 46 3.95 -15.64 -5.28
CA CYS A 46 3.05 -16.32 -4.33
C CYS A 46 3.81 -17.31 -3.44
N ASN A 47 4.77 -18.06 -3.99
CA ASN A 47 5.59 -19.01 -3.25
C ASN A 47 6.46 -18.31 -2.19
N VAL A 48 7.20 -17.28 -2.61
CA VAL A 48 8.05 -16.46 -1.74
C VAL A 48 7.23 -15.79 -0.65
N LEU A 49 6.05 -15.24 -0.99
CA LEU A 49 5.13 -14.67 0.00
C LEU A 49 4.65 -15.72 1.01
N GLY A 50 4.25 -16.91 0.54
CA GLY A 50 3.81 -18.00 1.40
C GLY A 50 4.92 -18.46 2.36
N LEU A 51 6.14 -18.62 1.86
CA LEU A 51 7.31 -18.96 2.69
C LEU A 51 7.58 -17.87 3.74
N ALA A 52 7.55 -16.60 3.34
CA ALA A 52 7.74 -15.47 4.25
C ALA A 52 6.68 -15.42 5.35
N LYS A 53 5.41 -15.68 5.01
CA LYS A 53 4.30 -15.73 5.98
C LYS A 53 4.43 -16.89 6.97
N LEU A 54 5.05 -17.99 6.55
CA LEU A 54 5.43 -19.13 7.38
C LEU A 54 6.79 -18.96 8.09
N ARG A 55 7.40 -17.77 8.01
CA ARG A 55 8.74 -17.45 8.56
C ARG A 55 9.88 -18.33 8.04
N ARG A 56 9.69 -18.95 6.88
CA ARG A 56 10.71 -19.76 6.18
C ARG A 56 11.56 -18.87 5.28
N PHE A 57 12.26 -17.90 5.88
CA PHE A 57 12.98 -16.87 5.13
C PHE A 57 14.15 -17.42 4.31
N LYS A 58 14.86 -18.43 4.81
CA LYS A 58 15.95 -19.09 4.08
C LYS A 58 15.46 -19.70 2.77
N ASP A 59 14.35 -20.44 2.81
CA ASP A 59 13.75 -21.03 1.62
C ASP A 59 13.25 -19.94 0.65
N ALA A 60 12.73 -18.83 1.17
CA ALA A 60 12.30 -17.70 0.36
C ALA A 60 13.48 -17.02 -0.35
N ILE A 61 14.65 -16.93 0.31
CA ILE A 61 15.90 -16.45 -0.29
C ILE A 61 16.34 -17.41 -1.38
N THR A 62 16.39 -18.73 -1.13
CA THR A 62 16.76 -19.72 -2.16
C THR A 62 15.89 -19.61 -3.41
N GLU A 63 14.58 -19.39 -3.25
CA GLU A 63 13.68 -19.17 -4.39
C GLU A 63 13.97 -17.86 -5.13
N LEU A 64 14.35 -16.78 -4.42
CA LEU A 64 14.75 -15.51 -5.03
C LEU A 64 16.14 -15.55 -5.67
N ASP A 65 17.06 -16.36 -5.17
CA ASP A 65 18.40 -16.53 -5.76
C ASP A 65 18.35 -17.35 -7.06
N SER A 66 17.21 -18.02 -7.34
CA SER A 66 17.01 -18.79 -8.57
C SER A 66 16.64 -17.93 -9.79
N VAL A 67 16.39 -16.63 -9.60
CA VAL A 67 16.06 -15.69 -10.67
C VAL A 67 17.20 -14.71 -10.90
N ASP A 68 17.40 -14.35 -12.17
CA ASP A 68 18.38 -13.34 -12.56
C ASP A 68 17.93 -11.94 -12.13
N ASP A 69 18.81 -10.96 -12.37
CA ASP A 69 18.49 -9.54 -12.26
C ASP A 69 17.16 -9.21 -12.99
N PHE A 70 16.22 -8.62 -12.25
CA PHE A 70 14.89 -8.26 -12.75
C PHE A 70 14.89 -7.22 -13.86
N ASP A 71 16.00 -6.50 -14.06
CA ASP A 71 16.16 -5.52 -15.14
C ASP A 71 16.83 -6.10 -16.38
N CYS A 72 17.17 -7.39 -16.38
CA CYS A 72 17.73 -8.08 -17.53
C CYS A 72 16.75 -8.15 -18.72
N HIS A 73 17.33 -8.20 -19.93
CA HIS A 73 16.58 -8.13 -21.19
C HIS A 73 15.59 -9.28 -21.39
N HIS A 74 15.84 -10.47 -20.83
CA HIS A 74 14.92 -11.61 -20.95
C HIS A 74 13.62 -11.42 -20.17
N TYR A 75 13.53 -10.43 -19.27
CA TYR A 75 12.29 -10.07 -18.58
C TYR A 75 11.51 -8.95 -19.27
N ARG A 76 11.86 -8.60 -20.51
CA ARG A 76 11.10 -7.64 -21.32
C ARG A 76 9.95 -8.32 -22.08
N TYR A 77 8.79 -7.66 -22.14
CA TYR A 77 7.64 -8.16 -22.91
C TYR A 77 8.00 -8.34 -24.39
N GLU A 78 8.85 -7.45 -24.91
CA GLU A 78 9.33 -7.41 -26.28
C GLU A 78 10.06 -8.70 -26.68
N THR A 79 10.73 -9.37 -25.73
CA THR A 79 11.41 -10.66 -25.92
C THR A 79 10.42 -11.80 -26.23
N TYR A 80 9.15 -11.65 -25.83
CA TYR A 80 8.09 -12.64 -26.04
C TYR A 80 6.92 -12.06 -26.85
N SER A 81 7.22 -11.33 -27.93
CA SER A 81 6.22 -10.68 -28.79
C SER A 81 5.10 -11.61 -29.29
N LYS A 82 5.40 -12.91 -29.48
CA LYS A 82 4.41 -13.94 -29.85
C LYS A 82 3.38 -14.22 -28.75
N ILE A 83 3.79 -14.12 -27.48
CA ILE A 83 2.97 -14.42 -26.29
C ILE A 83 2.26 -13.14 -25.80
N TYR A 84 2.94 -12.00 -25.90
CA TYR A 84 2.46 -10.70 -25.41
C TYR A 84 2.45 -9.65 -26.54
N PRO A 85 1.54 -9.75 -27.52
CA PRO A 85 1.46 -8.78 -28.59
C PRO A 85 1.12 -7.39 -28.04
N ASN A 86 1.79 -6.36 -28.58
CA ASN A 86 1.59 -4.95 -28.23
C ASN A 86 1.81 -4.60 -26.75
N ARG A 87 2.60 -5.39 -26.02
CA ARG A 87 3.04 -5.05 -24.66
C ARG A 87 4.49 -4.61 -24.65
N SER A 88 4.79 -3.60 -23.84
CA SER A 88 6.13 -3.06 -23.65
C SER A 88 6.48 -2.95 -22.16
N GLY A 89 7.78 -2.97 -21.86
CA GLY A 89 8.30 -2.90 -20.50
C GLY A 89 8.56 -4.26 -19.86
N PHE A 90 8.52 -4.33 -18.53
CA PHE A 90 8.96 -5.51 -17.78
C PHE A 90 7.82 -6.47 -17.43
N VAL A 91 8.07 -7.76 -17.60
CA VAL A 91 7.17 -8.86 -17.21
C VAL A 91 7.18 -9.08 -15.69
N VAL A 92 8.26 -8.71 -15.00
CA VAL A 92 8.43 -8.88 -13.54
C VAL A 92 7.35 -8.14 -12.76
N PRO A 93 6.51 -8.85 -11.99
CA PRO A 93 5.49 -8.21 -11.16
C PRO A 93 6.11 -7.30 -10.09
N PHE A 94 5.46 -6.16 -9.81
CA PHE A 94 5.91 -5.24 -8.77
C PHE A 94 5.97 -5.91 -7.37
N SER A 95 5.05 -6.83 -7.09
CA SER A 95 5.04 -7.60 -5.84
C SER A 95 6.31 -8.45 -5.67
N LEU A 96 6.84 -9.00 -6.76
CA LEU A 96 8.07 -9.79 -6.72
C LEU A 96 9.29 -8.91 -6.45
N ARG A 97 9.37 -7.72 -7.09
CA ARG A 97 10.41 -6.72 -6.80
C ARG A 97 10.37 -6.25 -5.35
N TRP A 98 9.18 -6.04 -4.80
CA TRP A 98 8.98 -5.72 -3.39
C TRP A 98 9.45 -6.85 -2.47
N LEU A 99 9.08 -8.10 -2.75
CA LEU A 99 9.51 -9.26 -1.96
C LEU A 99 11.04 -9.41 -2.00
N HIS A 100 11.67 -9.21 -3.16
CA HIS A 100 13.12 -9.29 -3.28
C HIS A 100 13.87 -8.31 -2.37
N ALA A 101 13.31 -7.12 -2.11
CA ALA A 101 13.85 -6.18 -1.13
C ALA A 101 13.44 -6.51 0.32
N LEU A 102 12.21 -6.98 0.54
CA LEU A 102 11.68 -7.27 1.87
C LEU A 102 12.33 -8.49 2.55
N ILE A 103 12.56 -9.56 1.79
CA ILE A 103 12.97 -10.86 2.35
C ILE A 103 14.34 -10.78 3.05
N PRO A 104 15.40 -10.13 2.49
CA PRO A 104 16.68 -9.95 3.19
C PRO A 104 16.52 -9.27 4.56
N ILE A 105 15.75 -8.19 4.64
CA ILE A 105 15.44 -7.50 5.91
C ILE A 105 14.77 -8.46 6.90
N LYS A 106 13.78 -9.25 6.47
CA LYS A 106 13.10 -10.21 7.36
C LYS A 106 14.01 -11.38 7.79
N SER A 107 15.07 -11.66 7.03
CA SER A 107 16.10 -12.62 7.40
C SER A 107 17.23 -12.01 8.24
N GLY A 108 17.20 -10.71 8.54
CA GLY A 108 18.22 -9.99 9.32
C GLY A 108 19.33 -9.33 8.48
N ASN A 109 19.34 -9.50 7.16
CA ASN A 109 20.25 -8.76 6.29
C ASN A 109 19.64 -7.39 5.92
N HIS A 110 19.66 -6.48 6.90
CA HIS A 110 19.02 -5.17 6.78
C HIS A 110 19.63 -4.30 5.68
N GLN A 111 20.95 -4.29 5.55
CA GLN A 111 21.66 -3.47 4.57
C GLN A 111 21.27 -3.87 3.14
N GLU A 112 21.36 -5.16 2.82
CA GLU A 112 20.99 -5.66 1.49
C GLU A 112 19.53 -5.35 1.13
N GLY A 113 18.60 -5.56 2.05
CA GLY A 113 17.20 -5.29 1.77
C GLY A 113 16.91 -3.79 1.62
N LEU A 114 17.60 -2.94 2.37
CA LEU A 114 17.48 -1.49 2.25
C LEU A 114 18.04 -0.98 0.93
N ASP A 115 19.22 -1.46 0.51
CA ASP A 115 19.80 -1.17 -0.80
C ASP A 115 18.82 -1.54 -1.93
N ARG A 116 18.25 -2.75 -1.87
CA ARG A 116 17.23 -3.21 -2.82
C ARG A 116 15.95 -2.36 -2.79
N PHE A 117 15.54 -1.82 -1.63
CA PHE A 117 14.41 -0.89 -1.56
C PHE A 117 14.72 0.46 -2.22
N TYR A 118 15.93 1.00 -2.05
CA TYR A 118 16.34 2.23 -2.74
C TYR A 118 16.44 2.02 -4.26
N MET A 119 16.99 0.90 -4.73
CA MET A 119 16.95 0.53 -6.15
C MET A 119 15.51 0.45 -6.68
N LEU A 120 14.60 -0.14 -5.90
CA LEU A 120 13.18 -0.19 -6.27
C LEU A 120 12.53 1.20 -6.31
N LEU A 121 12.88 2.10 -5.38
CA LEU A 121 12.42 3.48 -5.38
C LEU A 121 12.89 4.23 -6.63
N ASP A 122 14.15 4.07 -7.00
CA ASP A 122 14.72 4.67 -8.21
C ASP A 122 14.06 4.14 -9.47
N PHE A 123 13.80 2.83 -9.54
CA PHE A 123 13.02 2.22 -10.62
C PHE A 123 11.62 2.84 -10.74
N VAL A 124 10.90 2.96 -9.61
CA VAL A 124 9.55 3.56 -9.59
C VAL A 124 9.56 5.03 -10.00
N ARG A 125 10.56 5.80 -9.54
CA ARG A 125 10.73 7.20 -9.92
C ARG A 125 11.12 7.36 -11.38
N GLY A 126 11.92 6.44 -11.93
CA GLY A 126 12.22 6.36 -13.35
C GLY A 126 10.94 6.24 -14.17
N LYS A 127 10.02 5.37 -13.74
CA LYS A 127 8.71 5.20 -14.40
C LYS A 127 7.85 6.45 -14.37
N LEU A 128 7.93 7.26 -13.31
CA LEU A 128 7.21 8.54 -13.22
C LEU A 128 7.79 9.65 -14.12
N LYS A 129 9.05 9.53 -14.55
CA LYS A 129 9.71 10.48 -15.47
C LYS A 129 9.45 10.15 -16.94
N GLU A 130 9.11 8.90 -17.26
CA GLU A 130 8.75 8.51 -18.63
C GLU A 130 7.49 9.26 -19.08
N LYS A 131 7.42 9.67 -20.36
CA LYS A 131 6.21 10.27 -20.93
C LYS A 131 5.10 9.22 -20.92
N GLN A 132 4.15 9.37 -20.01
CA GLN A 132 2.99 8.50 -19.91
C GLN A 132 1.76 9.26 -20.37
N ASP A 133 1.12 8.80 -21.46
CA ASP A 133 -0.11 9.40 -22.00
C ASP A 133 -1.35 9.11 -21.12
N HIS A 134 -1.24 8.16 -20.19
CA HIS A 134 -2.35 7.69 -19.38
C HIS A 134 -2.22 8.08 -17.90
N ASP A 135 -3.09 8.99 -17.47
CA ASP A 135 -3.21 9.48 -16.08
C ASP A 135 -3.39 8.34 -15.05
N ILE A 136 -4.04 7.23 -15.45
CA ILE A 136 -4.22 6.04 -14.60
C ILE A 136 -2.86 5.38 -14.26
N LEU A 137 -1.94 5.29 -15.22
CA LEU A 137 -0.62 4.70 -15.00
C LEU A 137 0.22 5.57 -14.07
N ILE A 138 0.17 6.89 -14.26
CA ILE A 138 0.87 7.86 -13.41
C ILE A 138 0.36 7.74 -11.96
N LYS A 139 -0.96 7.70 -11.77
CA LYS A 139 -1.58 7.50 -10.45
C LYS A 139 -1.15 6.18 -9.81
N MET A 140 -1.09 5.09 -10.57
CA MET A 140 -0.63 3.80 -10.08
C MET A 140 0.84 3.84 -9.63
N TRP A 141 1.74 4.41 -10.44
CA TRP A 141 3.16 4.52 -10.08
C TRP A 141 3.39 5.45 -8.90
N ARG A 142 2.60 6.51 -8.76
CA ARG A 142 2.65 7.40 -7.59
C ARG A 142 2.26 6.67 -6.30
N LYS A 143 1.22 5.83 -6.35
CA LYS A 143 0.85 4.95 -5.22
C LYS A 143 1.99 3.99 -4.86
N ARG A 144 2.70 3.46 -5.87
CA ARG A 144 3.88 2.61 -5.65
C ARG A 144 5.05 3.39 -5.04
N GLU A 145 5.30 4.62 -5.47
CA GLU A 145 6.35 5.49 -4.91
C GLU A 145 6.07 5.71 -3.41
N VAL A 146 4.86 6.15 -3.08
CA VAL A 146 4.41 6.35 -1.69
C VAL A 146 4.54 5.06 -0.87
N PHE A 147 4.18 3.92 -1.45
CA PHE A 147 4.30 2.63 -0.79
C PHE A 147 5.76 2.28 -0.46
N VAL A 148 6.67 2.37 -1.44
CA VAL A 148 8.10 2.04 -1.24
C VAL A 148 8.76 3.00 -0.27
N MET A 149 8.52 4.30 -0.41
CA MET A 149 9.04 5.29 0.52
C MET A 149 8.54 5.04 1.94
N ASN A 150 7.28 4.66 2.13
CA ASN A 150 6.76 4.33 3.45
C ASN A 150 7.44 3.11 4.08
N LEU A 151 7.87 2.13 3.28
CA LEU A 151 8.64 0.98 3.75
C LEU A 151 10.04 1.40 4.18
N ILE A 152 10.74 2.19 3.35
CA ILE A 152 12.08 2.74 3.66
C ILE A 152 12.02 3.57 4.95
N ILE A 153 11.02 4.46 5.08
CA ILE A 153 10.80 5.25 6.31
C ILE A 153 10.61 4.33 7.52
N SER A 154 9.82 3.26 7.40
CA SER A 154 9.59 2.33 8.50
C SER A 154 10.86 1.60 8.93
N GLU A 155 11.74 1.22 8.00
CA GLU A 155 13.02 0.57 8.31
C GLU A 155 13.98 1.54 9.03
N HIS A 156 14.18 2.75 8.49
CA HIS A 156 14.99 3.79 9.16
C HIS A 156 14.43 4.17 10.53
N LEU A 157 13.10 4.24 10.66
CA LEU A 157 12.43 4.53 11.94
C LEU A 157 12.72 3.43 12.96
N GLY A 158 12.68 2.16 12.55
CA GLY A 158 13.06 1.02 13.39
C GLY A 158 14.51 1.11 13.90
N ASN A 159 15.40 1.69 13.08
CA ASN A 159 16.81 1.92 13.41
C ASN A 159 17.07 3.27 14.10
N LYS A 160 16.02 4.06 14.39
CA LYS A 160 16.11 5.41 14.97
C LYS A 160 16.92 6.42 14.14
N GLU A 161 16.97 6.23 12.83
CA GLU A 161 17.63 7.13 11.87
C GLU A 161 16.70 8.30 11.52
N PHE A 162 16.34 9.10 12.53
CA PHE A 162 15.27 10.10 12.43
C PHE A 162 15.53 11.18 11.37
N GLY A 163 16.79 11.57 11.15
CA GLY A 163 17.15 12.55 10.12
C GLY A 163 16.69 12.10 8.73
N VAL A 164 17.01 10.86 8.35
CA VAL A 164 16.61 10.27 7.07
C VAL A 164 15.09 10.15 6.98
N CYS A 165 14.43 9.73 8.06
CA CYS A 165 12.96 9.67 8.09
C CYS A 165 12.32 11.04 7.81
N LEU A 166 12.82 12.11 8.45
CA LEU A 166 12.31 13.46 8.27
C LEU A 166 12.49 13.96 6.84
N ASP A 167 13.65 13.69 6.23
CA ASP A 167 13.92 14.06 4.83
C ASP A 167 12.98 13.36 3.85
N LEU A 168 12.76 12.05 4.03
CA LEU A 168 11.84 11.26 3.20
C LEU A 168 10.38 11.69 3.38
N ILE A 169 9.95 11.99 4.62
CA ILE A 169 8.61 12.51 4.90
C ILE A 169 8.42 13.89 4.24
N LYS A 170 9.42 14.77 4.35
CA LYS A 170 9.40 16.10 3.73
C LYS A 170 9.31 16.01 2.21
N ASP A 171 10.04 15.09 1.58
CA ASP A 171 9.94 14.84 0.13
C ASP A 171 8.52 14.39 -0.26
N LEU A 172 7.91 13.45 0.48
CA LEU A 172 6.51 13.03 0.24
C LEU A 172 5.51 14.18 0.40
N PHE A 173 5.69 15.04 1.41
CA PHE A 173 4.84 16.22 1.61
C PHE A 173 4.98 17.23 0.47
N SER A 174 6.21 17.47 -0.02
CA SER A 174 6.43 18.38 -1.14
C SER A 174 5.74 17.92 -2.43
N ARG A 175 5.47 16.61 -2.55
CA ARG A 175 4.74 15.97 -3.66
C ARG A 175 3.24 15.88 -3.41
N GLY A 176 2.74 16.49 -2.33
CA GLY A 176 1.31 16.54 -1.99
C GLY A 176 0.78 15.30 -1.29
N ASN A 177 1.63 14.37 -0.83
CA ASN A 177 1.15 13.23 -0.05
C ASN A 177 0.96 13.61 1.42
N LEU A 178 -0.26 14.04 1.78
CA LEU A 178 -0.63 14.38 3.16
C LEU A 178 -1.43 13.26 3.83
N ASP A 179 -1.06 12.00 3.57
CA ASP A 179 -1.80 10.88 4.14
C ASP A 179 -1.71 10.87 5.69
N PRO A 180 -2.80 10.52 6.41
CA PRO A 180 -2.82 10.52 7.87
C PRO A 180 -1.79 9.59 8.51
N VAL A 181 -1.40 8.50 7.83
CA VAL A 181 -0.43 7.54 8.34
C VAL A 181 0.97 8.15 8.37
N LEU A 182 1.35 8.87 7.32
CA LEU A 182 2.62 9.58 7.20
C LEU A 182 2.72 10.74 8.21
N LEU A 183 1.63 11.50 8.39
CA LEU A 183 1.55 12.54 9.42
C LEU A 183 1.65 11.95 10.83
N SER A 184 1.07 10.77 11.07
CA SER A 184 1.21 10.07 12.35
C SER A 184 2.65 9.61 12.60
N LYS A 185 3.34 9.09 11.57
CA LYS A 185 4.77 8.76 11.64
C LYS A 185 5.62 9.99 11.96
N LEU A 186 5.32 11.14 11.33
CA LEU A 186 6.00 12.40 11.64
C LEU A 186 5.78 12.80 13.10
N GLY A 187 4.54 12.78 13.59
CA GLY A 187 4.23 13.09 14.99
C GLY A 187 4.97 12.18 15.96
N TYR A 188 5.05 10.89 15.66
CA TYR A 188 5.80 9.92 16.45
C TYR A 188 7.31 10.23 16.48
N ILE A 189 7.92 10.53 15.32
CA ILE A 189 9.34 10.92 15.24
C ILE A 189 9.59 12.19 16.05
N GLN A 190 8.73 13.20 15.91
CA GLN A 190 8.82 14.46 16.64
C GLN A 190 8.78 14.24 18.15
N MET A 191 7.91 13.35 18.65
CA MET A 191 7.92 12.96 20.06
C MET A 191 9.25 12.33 20.48
N GLN A 192 9.80 11.43 19.66
CA GLN A 192 11.05 10.73 19.99
C GLN A 192 12.28 11.65 20.03
N ILE A 193 12.28 12.74 19.25
CA ILE A 193 13.35 13.75 19.26
C ILE A 193 13.10 14.91 20.23
N GLY A 194 11.97 14.91 20.95
CA GLY A 194 11.61 15.94 21.94
C GLY A 194 10.87 17.17 21.38
N ASP A 195 10.50 17.18 20.09
CA ASP A 195 9.66 18.23 19.48
C ASP A 195 8.17 18.00 19.82
N LEU A 196 7.80 18.21 21.08
CA LEU A 196 6.44 17.99 21.57
C LEU A 196 5.42 18.92 20.90
N GLU A 197 5.81 20.16 20.59
CA GLU A 197 4.93 21.11 19.92
C GLU A 197 4.67 20.71 18.47
N GLY A 198 5.71 20.29 17.74
CA GLY A 198 5.58 19.78 16.39
C GLY A 198 4.75 18.51 16.34
N ALA A 199 4.99 17.58 17.27
CA ALA A 199 4.18 16.37 17.40
C ALA A 199 2.70 16.70 17.59
N LYS A 200 2.37 17.62 18.51
CA LYS A 200 1.00 18.09 18.73
C LYS A 200 0.38 18.63 17.43
N ARG A 201 1.07 19.53 16.71
CA ARG A 201 0.60 20.06 15.43
C ARG A 201 0.37 18.97 14.38
N SER A 202 1.21 17.93 14.34
CA SER A 202 1.06 16.80 13.43
C SER A 202 -0.17 15.97 13.78
N PHE A 203 -0.38 15.64 15.05
CA PHE A 203 -1.56 14.88 15.48
C PHE A 203 -2.87 15.66 15.33
N ASP A 204 -2.87 16.96 15.60
CA ASP A 204 -4.03 17.83 15.36
C ASP A 204 -4.44 17.81 13.87
N LYS A 205 -3.46 17.76 12.95
CA LYS A 205 -3.72 17.61 11.51
C LYS A 205 -4.28 16.24 11.15
N VAL A 206 -3.76 15.17 11.75
CA VAL A 206 -4.27 13.79 11.55
C VAL A 206 -5.73 13.72 11.97
N GLU A 207 -6.04 14.23 13.15
CA GLU A 207 -7.41 14.30 13.68
C GLU A 207 -8.29 15.03 12.67
N LYS A 208 -7.93 16.26 12.27
CA LYS A 208 -8.70 17.03 11.29
C LYS A 208 -8.95 16.28 9.97
N LEU A 209 -7.95 15.58 9.42
CA LEU A 209 -8.09 14.85 8.16
C LEU A 209 -9.02 13.64 8.28
N LEU A 210 -8.91 12.87 9.36
CA LEU A 210 -9.80 11.74 9.62
C LEU A 210 -11.23 12.22 9.83
N ASN A 211 -11.39 13.37 10.45
CA ASN A 211 -12.68 13.98 10.70
C ASN A 211 -13.38 14.42 9.42
N GLU A 212 -12.67 15.17 8.57
CA GLU A 212 -13.22 15.58 7.28
C GLU A 212 -13.60 14.36 6.43
N ARG A 213 -12.85 13.26 6.52
CA ARG A 213 -13.19 12.02 5.82
C ARG A 213 -14.46 11.37 6.39
N ASN A 214 -14.53 11.17 7.70
CA ASN A 214 -15.70 10.55 8.34
C ASN A 214 -16.97 11.38 8.14
N VAL A 215 -16.87 12.71 8.29
CA VAL A 215 -18.00 13.62 8.08
C VAL A 215 -18.46 13.57 6.62
N ARG A 216 -17.55 13.55 5.64
CA ARG A 216 -17.89 13.39 4.21
C ARG A 216 -18.60 12.07 3.93
N GLU A 217 -18.13 10.96 4.49
CA GLU A 217 -18.77 9.65 4.30
C GLU A 217 -20.23 9.67 4.80
N TYR A 218 -20.50 10.33 5.94
CA TYR A 218 -21.89 10.51 6.40
C TYR A 218 -22.67 11.53 5.57
N GLU A 219 -22.03 12.58 5.05
CA GLU A 219 -22.65 13.54 4.12
C GLU A 219 -23.16 12.81 2.87
N GLU A 220 -22.36 11.95 2.26
CA GLU A 220 -22.73 11.16 1.08
C GLU A 220 -23.90 10.20 1.38
N CYS A 221 -23.97 9.64 2.59
CA CYS A 221 -25.12 8.83 3.01
C CYS A 221 -26.40 9.69 3.11
N ILE A 222 -26.30 10.88 3.72
CA ILE A 222 -27.43 11.81 3.88
C ILE A 222 -27.89 12.37 2.52
N GLU A 223 -26.98 12.62 1.58
CA GLU A 223 -27.33 13.04 0.22
C GLU A 223 -28.10 11.96 -0.54
N ARG A 224 -27.79 10.68 -0.30
CA ARG A 224 -28.49 9.53 -0.92
C ARG A 224 -29.84 9.26 -0.29
N ASP A 225 -29.90 9.33 1.04
CA ASP A 225 -31.12 9.19 1.82
C ASP A 225 -31.17 10.27 2.90
N PRO A 226 -31.87 11.39 2.64
CA PRO A 226 -32.02 12.46 3.62
C PRO A 226 -32.71 12.02 4.92
N MET A 227 -33.34 10.84 4.95
CA MET A 227 -34.02 10.27 6.12
C MET A 227 -33.15 9.30 6.91
N ASP A 228 -31.89 9.06 6.52
CA ASP A 228 -30.97 8.18 7.24
C ASP A 228 -30.57 8.77 8.60
N VAL A 229 -31.41 8.51 9.59
CA VAL A 229 -31.21 8.91 10.99
C VAL A 229 -29.93 8.35 11.59
N VAL A 230 -29.42 7.22 11.08
CA VAL A 230 -28.17 6.63 11.57
C VAL A 230 -26.99 7.47 11.07
N ALA A 231 -26.97 7.84 9.79
CA ALA A 231 -25.95 8.72 9.23
C ALA A 231 -25.96 10.12 9.87
N ILE A 232 -27.15 10.71 10.06
CA ILE A 232 -27.32 12.03 10.70
C ILE A 232 -26.82 12.01 12.15
N ASN A 233 -27.21 11.01 12.94
CA ASN A 233 -26.79 10.90 14.34
C ASN A 233 -25.30 10.59 14.46
N ASN A 234 -24.75 9.71 13.63
CA ASN A 234 -23.32 9.40 13.64
C ASN A 234 -22.49 10.61 13.21
N LYS A 235 -22.95 11.41 12.23
CA LYS A 235 -22.32 12.67 11.84
C LYS A 235 -22.31 13.68 12.99
N ALA A 236 -23.45 13.86 13.68
CA ALA A 236 -23.54 14.75 14.83
C ALA A 236 -22.63 14.28 15.97
N LEU A 237 -22.63 12.98 16.29
CA LEU A 237 -21.77 12.39 17.31
C LEU A 237 -20.29 12.58 16.96
N CYS A 238 -19.89 12.37 15.70
CA CYS A 238 -18.55 12.72 15.24
C CYS A 238 -18.25 14.20 15.53
N LEU A 239 -19.09 15.14 15.10
CA LEU A 239 -18.89 16.57 15.38
C LEU A 239 -18.80 16.91 16.88
N MET A 240 -19.51 16.18 17.75
CA MET A 240 -19.40 16.33 19.21
C MET A 240 -18.04 15.88 19.75
N TYR A 241 -17.56 14.69 19.37
CA TYR A 241 -16.22 14.22 19.77
C TYR A 241 -15.11 15.18 19.33
N LEU A 242 -15.36 15.93 18.26
CA LEU A 242 -14.45 16.91 17.68
C LEU A 242 -14.57 18.31 18.28
N ARG A 243 -15.35 18.45 19.35
CA ARG A 243 -15.58 19.72 20.04
C ARG A 243 -16.21 20.79 19.13
N ALA A 244 -16.78 20.40 18.00
CA ALA A 244 -17.51 21.25 17.06
C ALA A 244 -19.02 21.28 17.41
N LEU A 245 -19.32 21.65 18.67
CA LEU A 245 -20.66 21.63 19.24
C LEU A 245 -21.68 22.42 18.42
N SER A 246 -21.30 23.58 17.90
CA SER A 246 -22.19 24.41 17.07
C SER A 246 -22.65 23.69 15.81
N ASP A 247 -21.76 22.95 15.15
CA ASP A 247 -22.07 22.28 13.89
C ASP A 247 -22.82 20.97 14.13
N SER A 248 -22.49 20.26 15.21
CA SER A 248 -23.32 19.13 15.69
C SER A 248 -24.76 19.56 15.95
N ILE A 249 -24.96 20.69 16.64
CA ILE A 249 -26.29 21.21 16.95
C ILE A 249 -27.03 21.59 15.67
N LYS A 250 -26.36 22.20 14.68
CA LYS A 250 -26.98 22.52 13.38
C LYS A 250 -27.47 21.26 12.67
N VAL A 251 -26.65 20.20 12.60
CA VAL A 251 -27.01 18.92 11.96
C VAL A 251 -28.26 18.33 12.62
N LEU A 252 -28.30 18.28 13.96
CA LEU A 252 -29.47 17.77 14.69
C LEU A 252 -30.69 18.70 14.60
N ARG A 253 -30.48 20.01 14.53
CA ARG A 253 -31.56 21.00 14.46
C ARG A 253 -32.28 20.96 13.11
N ILE A 254 -31.55 20.81 12.00
CA ILE A 254 -32.15 20.62 10.67
C ILE A 254 -33.11 19.43 10.69
N ARG A 255 -32.67 18.33 11.32
CA ARG A 255 -33.51 17.14 11.49
C ARG A 255 -34.77 17.43 12.30
N LEU A 256 -34.65 18.12 13.43
CA LEU A 256 -35.78 18.47 14.30
C LEU A 256 -36.76 19.44 13.63
N SER A 257 -36.28 20.36 12.78
CA SER A 257 -37.14 21.30 12.06
C SER A 257 -37.91 20.66 10.92
N GLU A 258 -37.36 19.63 10.27
CA GLU A 258 -38.03 18.95 9.16
C GLU A 258 -39.03 17.89 9.64
N TYR A 259 -38.81 17.28 10.82
CA TYR A 259 -39.64 16.18 11.34
C TYR A 259 -39.82 16.23 12.87
N PRO A 260 -40.69 17.12 13.39
CA PRO A 260 -40.87 17.33 14.83
C PRO A 260 -41.56 16.18 15.60
N LEU A 261 -41.94 15.07 14.95
CA LEU A 261 -42.82 14.02 15.48
C LEU A 261 -42.14 12.70 15.91
N TRP A 262 -40.82 12.69 16.12
CA TRP A 262 -40.09 11.47 16.54
C TRP A 262 -39.31 11.64 17.86
N LEU A 263 -39.86 12.44 18.79
CA LEU A 263 -39.64 12.28 20.23
C LEU A 263 -40.68 11.31 20.78
#